data_AF-A0A0P9EHU7-F1
#
_entry.id   AF-A0A0P9EHU7-F1
#
_cell.length_a   1.000
_cell.length_b   1.000
_cell.length_c   1.000
_cell.angle_alpha   90.00
_cell.angle_beta   90.00
_cell.angle_gamma   90.00
#
_symmetry.space_group_name_H-M   'P 1'
#
loop_
_entity.id
_entity.type
_entity.pdbx_description
1 polymer ?
#
loop_
_entity_poly.entity_id
_entity_poly.type
_entity_poly.pdbx_seq_one_letter_code
_entity_poly.pdbx_strand_id
1 'polypeptide(L)'
;PDLMAEYVALVELGFKLGAEYVDVELALPDNVIERLLALRGAATQVLGADHDRRGEWQWMSDAVLAKYKRAARLGCDVIKLVSTPTSFESNLELLKF
;
A
#
# COMPACT_ATOMS: atom_id res chain seq x y z
N PRO A 1 11.06 13.86 10.07
CA PRO A 1 11.23 12.81 11.11
C PRO A 1 9.94 12.60 11.90
N ASP A 2 9.36 13.68 12.43
CA ASP A 2 8.17 13.62 13.31
C ASP A 2 6.90 13.17 12.58
N LEU A 3 6.64 13.71 11.37
CA LEU A 3 5.45 13.35 10.58
C LEU A 3 5.32 11.84 10.29
N MET A 4 6.45 11.16 10.08
CA MET A 4 6.43 9.74 9.77
C MET A 4 6.21 8.88 11.02
N ALA A 5 6.73 9.33 12.16
CA ALA A 5 6.45 8.69 13.46
C ALA A 5 4.97 8.90 13.86
N GLU A 6 4.42 10.09 13.65
CA GLU A 6 3.00 10.40 13.88
C GLU A 6 2.09 9.56 12.97
N TYR A 7 2.42 9.45 11.67
CA TYR A 7 1.69 8.59 10.75
C TYR A 7 1.66 7.13 11.25
N VAL A 8 2.82 6.57 11.58
CA VAL A 8 2.90 5.19 12.10
C VAL A 8 2.09 5.03 13.38
N ALA A 9 2.12 6.00 14.30
CA ALA A 9 1.34 5.96 15.53
C ALA A 9 -0.19 5.95 15.26
N LEU A 10 -0.66 6.69 14.26
CA LEU A 10 -2.07 6.69 13.84
C LEU A 10 -2.48 5.38 13.18
N VAL A 11 -1.60 4.77 12.37
CA VAL A 11 -1.84 3.45 11.78
C VAL A 11 -1.90 2.38 12.88
N GLU A 12 -0.99 2.41 13.85
CA GLU A 12 -1.02 1.54 15.03
C GLU A 12 -2.33 1.71 15.82
N LEU A 13 -2.83 2.95 15.96
CA LEU A 13 -4.11 3.21 16.60
C LEU A 13 -5.27 2.54 15.84
N GLY A 14 -5.28 2.59 14.51
CA GLY A 14 -6.29 1.92 13.69
C GLY A 14 -6.36 0.41 13.95
N PHE A 15 -5.21 -0.26 14.04
CA PHE A 15 -5.14 -1.68 14.44
C PHE A 15 -5.66 -1.92 15.85
N LYS A 16 -5.26 -1.09 16.83
CA LYS A 16 -5.70 -1.22 18.23
C LYS A 16 -7.20 -0.99 18.42
N LEU A 17 -7.80 -0.15 17.59
CA LEU A 17 -9.25 0.09 17.59
C LEU A 17 -10.04 -1.04 16.92
N GLY A 18 -9.38 -2.00 16.27
CA GLY A 18 -10.04 -3.11 15.58
C GLY A 18 -10.84 -2.66 14.37
N ALA A 19 -10.37 -1.64 13.66
CA ALA A 19 -11.00 -1.20 12.42
C ALA A 19 -11.09 -2.37 11.42
N GLU A 20 -12.19 -2.47 10.67
CA GLU A 20 -12.36 -3.53 9.67
C GLU A 20 -11.30 -3.47 8.58
N TYR A 21 -10.83 -2.25 8.26
CA TYR A 21 -9.81 -2.00 7.25
C TYR A 21 -8.79 -0.99 7.75
N VAL A 22 -7.50 -1.30 7.57
CA VAL A 22 -6.39 -0.37 7.82
C VAL A 22 -5.54 -0.26 6.57
N ASP A 23 -5.39 0.98 6.06
CA ASP A 23 -4.53 1.31 4.91
C ASP A 23 -3.10 1.56 5.38
N VAL A 24 -2.14 0.83 4.81
CA VAL A 24 -0.71 0.88 5.11
C VAL A 24 0.05 1.23 3.84
N GLU A 25 0.72 2.38 3.84
CA GLU A 25 1.52 2.84 2.70
C GLU A 25 2.76 1.95 2.50
N LEU A 26 2.89 1.37 1.30
CA LEU A 26 4.01 0.53 0.88
C LEU A 26 5.32 1.32 0.77
N ALA A 27 5.28 2.65 0.78
CA ALA A 27 6.48 3.48 0.88
C ALA A 27 7.24 3.30 2.21
N LEU A 28 6.58 2.74 3.25
CA LEU A 28 7.23 2.38 4.50
C LEU A 28 8.23 1.22 4.30
N PRO A 29 9.33 1.17 5.09
CA PRO A 29 10.23 0.02 5.12
C PRO A 29 9.53 -1.28 5.54
N ASP A 30 9.95 -2.42 4.99
CA ASP A 30 9.34 -3.75 5.26
C ASP A 30 9.24 -4.04 6.76
N ASN A 31 10.29 -3.74 7.53
CA ASN A 31 10.31 -3.98 8.98
C ASN A 31 9.27 -3.15 9.75
N VAL A 32 8.87 -1.99 9.23
CA VAL A 32 7.81 -1.16 9.82
C VAL A 32 6.45 -1.75 9.49
N ILE A 33 6.25 -2.16 8.23
CA ILE A 33 5.01 -2.81 7.79
C ILE A 33 4.79 -4.10 8.56
N GLU A 34 5.79 -4.98 8.65
CA GLU A 34 5.73 -6.24 9.41
C GLU A 34 5.36 -6.00 10.88
N ARG A 35 5.92 -4.96 11.51
CA ARG A 35 5.57 -4.57 12.89
C ARG A 35 4.11 -4.15 13.02
N LEU A 36 3.59 -3.38 12.06
CA LEU A 36 2.19 -2.95 12.02
C LEU A 36 1.25 -4.14 11.83
N LEU A 37 1.57 -5.03 10.89
CA LEU A 37 0.80 -6.23 10.61
C LEU A 37 0.75 -7.20 11.79
N ALA A 38 1.80 -7.24 12.63
CA ALA A 38 1.80 -8.03 13.86
C ALA A 38 0.77 -7.54 14.91
N LEU A 39 0.25 -6.31 14.79
CA LEU A 39 -0.82 -5.78 15.65
C LEU A 39 -2.23 -6.14 15.14
N ARG A 40 -2.35 -6.75 13.96
CA ARG A 40 -3.62 -7.06 13.30
C ARG A 40 -4.44 -8.05 14.12
N GLY A 41 -5.68 -7.65 14.46
CA GLY A 41 -6.70 -8.55 14.99
C GLY A 41 -7.31 -9.45 13.90
N ALA A 42 -7.95 -10.56 14.30
CA ALA A 42 -8.46 -11.56 13.35
C ALA A 42 -9.49 -11.05 12.33
N ALA A 43 -10.17 -9.93 12.63
CA ALA A 43 -11.21 -9.34 11.78
C ALA A 43 -10.73 -8.13 10.96
N THR A 44 -9.52 -7.63 11.20
CA THR A 44 -8.97 -6.46 10.47
C THR A 44 -8.33 -6.93 9.17
N GLN A 45 -8.73 -6.33 8.05
CA GLN A 45 -8.10 -6.50 6.74
C GLN A 45 -7.14 -5.34 6.46
N VAL A 46 -6.01 -5.65 5.82
CA VAL A 46 -4.95 -4.68 5.55
C VAL A 46 -4.91 -4.34 4.07
N LEU A 47 -5.04 -3.06 3.76
CA LEU A 47 -4.82 -2.52 2.43
C LEU A 47 -3.35 -2.08 2.30
N GLY A 48 -2.58 -2.76 1.47
CA GLY A 48 -1.25 -2.30 1.07
C GLY A 48 -1.36 -1.29 -0.06
N ALA A 49 -1.16 0.00 0.23
CA ALA A 49 -1.38 1.07 -0.73
C ALA A 49 -0.08 1.70 -1.24
N ASP A 50 -0.04 2.10 -2.51
CA ASP A 50 1.00 2.97 -3.04
C ASP A 50 0.38 3.91 -4.09
N HIS A 51 0.93 5.11 -4.20
CA HIS A 51 0.34 6.22 -4.93
C HIS A 51 1.37 6.91 -5.83
N ASP A 52 1.20 6.81 -7.13
CA ASP A 52 1.93 7.62 -8.11
C ASP A 52 1.23 8.95 -8.36
N ARG A 53 1.61 9.93 -7.55
CA ARG A 53 1.11 11.31 -7.63
C ARG A 53 1.75 12.12 -8.75
N ARG A 54 2.82 11.61 -9.40
CA ARG A 54 3.60 12.34 -10.41
C ARG A 54 3.31 11.84 -11.84
N GLY A 55 2.65 10.69 -11.99
CA GLY A 55 2.42 10.06 -13.28
C GLY A 55 3.67 9.39 -13.84
N GLU A 56 4.54 8.92 -12.96
CA GLU A 56 5.83 8.29 -13.32
C GLU A 56 5.71 6.77 -13.54
N TRP A 57 4.61 6.15 -13.10
CA TRP A 57 4.44 4.70 -13.23
C TRP A 57 4.05 4.30 -14.65
N GLN A 58 4.68 3.22 -15.10
CA GLN A 58 4.28 2.47 -16.29
C GLN A 58 3.73 1.13 -15.80
N TRP A 59 2.45 0.87 -16.03
CA TRP A 59 1.77 -0.32 -15.48
C TRP A 59 2.41 -1.62 -15.94
N MET A 60 2.92 -1.67 -17.17
CA MET A 60 3.58 -2.86 -17.72
C MET A 60 5.05 -3.02 -17.29
N SER A 61 5.56 -2.17 -16.39
CA SER A 61 6.95 -2.23 -15.94
C SER A 61 7.16 -3.18 -14.75
N ASP A 62 8.39 -3.71 -14.66
CA ASP A 62 8.81 -4.52 -13.50
C ASP A 62 8.71 -3.74 -12.18
N ALA A 63 8.79 -2.41 -12.22
CA ALA A 63 8.71 -1.56 -11.03
C ALA A 63 7.32 -1.63 -10.37
N VAL A 64 6.25 -1.54 -11.15
CA VAL A 64 4.87 -1.64 -10.64
C VAL A 64 4.55 -3.08 -10.23
N LEU A 65 5.02 -4.07 -11.01
CA LEU A 65 4.91 -5.48 -10.66
C LEU A 65 5.64 -5.81 -9.35
N ALA A 66 6.80 -5.20 -9.10
CA ALA A 66 7.54 -5.37 -7.85
C ALA A 66 6.78 -4.82 -6.65
N LYS A 67 6.06 -3.70 -6.78
CA LYS A 67 5.18 -3.16 -5.73
C LYS A 67 4.06 -4.13 -5.38
N TYR A 68 3.38 -4.66 -6.41
CA TYR A 68 2.34 -5.69 -6.23
C TYR A 68 2.89 -6.94 -5.53
N LYS A 69 4.00 -7.51 -6.03
CA LYS A 69 4.64 -8.69 -5.45
C LYS A 69 5.10 -8.46 -4.02
N ARG A 70 5.62 -7.26 -3.72
CA ARG A 70 6.03 -6.89 -2.36
C ARG A 70 4.83 -6.84 -1.41
N ALA A 71 3.73 -6.21 -1.79
CA ALA A 71 2.52 -6.16 -0.97
C ALA A 71 1.95 -7.56 -0.69
N ALA A 72 1.89 -8.41 -1.73
CA ALA A 72 1.47 -9.81 -1.59
C ALA A 72 2.39 -10.60 -0.65
N ARG A 73 3.72 -10.45 -0.79
CA ARG A 73 4.72 -11.10 0.09
C ARG A 73 4.57 -10.68 1.54
N LEU A 74 4.30 -9.40 1.79
CA LEU A 74 4.14 -8.85 3.14
C LEU A 74 2.82 -9.28 3.80
N GLY A 75 1.88 -9.88 3.05
CA GLY A 75 0.63 -10.39 3.59
C GLY A 75 -0.49 -9.35 3.68
N CYS A 76 -0.47 -8.32 2.84
CA CYS A 76 -1.61 -7.42 2.68
C CYS A 76 -2.82 -8.19 2.13
N ASP A 77 -3.99 -8.01 2.73
CA ASP A 77 -5.22 -8.69 2.33
C ASP A 77 -5.82 -8.10 1.05
N VAL A 78 -5.63 -6.79 0.85
CA VAL A 78 -6.04 -6.05 -0.36
C VAL A 78 -4.86 -5.21 -0.83
N ILE A 79 -4.64 -5.14 -2.14
CA ILE A 79 -3.57 -4.33 -2.74
C ILE A 79 -4.20 -3.16 -3.48
N LYS A 80 -3.76 -1.94 -3.17
CA LYS A 80 -4.29 -0.69 -3.72
C LYS A 80 -3.16 0.10 -4.40
N LEU A 81 -3.04 -0.03 -5.71
CA LEU A 81 -2.08 0.74 -6.50
C LEU A 81 -2.85 1.82 -7.27
N VAL A 82 -2.50 3.09 -7.04
CA VAL A 82 -3.21 4.23 -7.65
C VAL A 82 -2.22 5.08 -8.44
N SER A 83 -2.41 5.21 -9.75
CA SER A 83 -1.57 6.05 -10.61
C SER A 83 -2.27 7.33 -11.06
N THR A 84 -1.49 8.33 -11.41
CA THR A 84 -1.95 9.50 -12.17
C THR A 84 -1.87 9.18 -13.67
N PRO A 85 -2.98 9.13 -14.42
CA PRO A 85 -2.94 8.82 -15.84
C PRO A 85 -2.28 9.95 -16.63
N THR A 86 -1.33 9.62 -17.50
CA THR A 86 -0.64 10.58 -18.38
C THR A 86 -1.17 10.57 -19.82
N SER A 87 -1.91 9.52 -20.20
CA SER A 87 -2.62 9.41 -21.48
C SER A 87 -3.81 8.45 -21.38
N PHE A 88 -4.63 8.34 -22.42
CA PHE A 88 -5.72 7.36 -22.46
C PHE A 88 -5.17 5.92 -22.38
N GLU A 89 -4.05 5.67 -23.05
CA GLU A 89 -3.35 4.38 -23.08
C GLU A 89 -2.94 3.93 -21.69
N SER A 90 -2.51 4.83 -20.80
CA SER A 90 -2.16 4.46 -19.42
C SER A 90 -3.32 3.82 -18.63
N ASN A 91 -4.58 4.17 -18.96
CA ASN A 91 -5.76 3.50 -18.38
C ASN A 91 -5.99 2.11 -18.97
N LEU A 92 -5.67 1.92 -20.26
CA LEU A 92 -5.74 0.60 -20.90
C LEU A 92 -4.63 -0.33 -20.42
N GLU A 93 -3.45 0.21 -20.10
CA GLU A 93 -2.37 -0.54 -19.47
C GLU A 93 -2.74 -0.95 -18.04
N LEU A 94 -3.31 -0.04 -17.24
CA LEU A 94 -3.87 -0.36 -15.92
C LEU A 94 -4.89 -1.51 -16.00
N LEU A 95 -5.79 -1.49 -16.98
CA LEU A 95 -6.79 -2.55 -17.15
C LEU A 95 -6.19 -3.92 -17.49
N LYS A 96 -5.00 -3.95 -18.11
CA LYS A 96 -4.31 -5.18 -18.53
C LYS A 96 -3.39 -5.75 -17.45
N PHE A 97 -2.92 -4.90 -16.54
CA PHE A 97 -2.05 -5.28 -15.42
C PHE A 97 -2.79 -6.17 -14.42
#